data_AF-A0A662Y6E5-F1
#
_entry.id   AF-A0A662Y6E5-F1
#
_cell.length_a   1.000
_cell.length_b   1.000
_cell.length_c   1.000
_cell.angle_alpha   90.00
_cell.angle_beta   90.00
_cell.angle_gamma   90.00
#
_symmetry.space_group_name_H-M   'P 1'
#
loop_
_entity.id
_entity.type
_entity.pdbx_description
1 polymer ?
#
loop_
_entity_poly.entity_id
_entity_poly.type
_entity_poly.pdbx_seq_one_letter_code
_entity_poly.pdbx_strand_id
1 'polypeptide(L)'
;VYGVGKRMKLPYTRKCVDAVLDGSINKAQFVVDPLFGVEIPTSVEGVPSEILNPKDSWTDKAAFDATAMKLAQSFKENFKQFILPGNDLSVYGPRV
;
A
#
# COMPACT_ATOMS: atom_id res chain seq x y z
N VAL A 1 -1.32 13.67 -2.63
CA VAL A 1 -2.36 14.49 -1.95
C VAL A 1 -3.59 14.59 -2.86
N TYR A 2 -4.81 14.51 -2.33
CA TYR A 2 -6.03 14.74 -3.12
C TYR A 2 -5.96 16.14 -3.76
N GLY A 3 -6.17 16.23 -5.07
CA GLY A 3 -5.97 17.46 -5.86
C GLY A 3 -4.59 17.61 -6.52
N VAL A 4 -3.57 16.86 -6.09
CA VAL A 4 -2.24 16.81 -6.73
C VAL A 4 -2.05 15.50 -7.50
N GLY A 5 -2.47 14.39 -6.90
CA GLY A 5 -2.47 13.07 -7.52
C GLY A 5 -3.72 12.84 -8.37
N LYS A 6 -3.62 11.93 -9.36
CA LYS A 6 -4.76 11.47 -10.16
C LYS A 6 -5.30 10.16 -9.61
N ARG A 7 -6.60 9.91 -9.80
CA ARG A 7 -7.21 8.61 -9.52
C ARG A 7 -6.53 7.52 -10.36
N MET A 8 -6.24 6.37 -9.74
CA MET A 8 -5.72 5.19 -10.46
C MET A 8 -6.67 4.84 -11.61
N LYS A 9 -6.12 4.61 -12.80
CA LYS A 9 -6.94 4.24 -13.96
C LYS A 9 -7.55 2.87 -13.70
N LEU A 10 -8.87 2.76 -13.89
CA LEU A 10 -9.63 1.53 -13.66
C LEU A 10 -9.06 0.28 -14.38
N PRO A 11 -8.57 0.37 -15.64
CA PRO A 11 -7.96 -0.79 -16.30
C PRO A 11 -6.76 -1.37 -15.54
N TYR A 12 -5.95 -0.54 -14.87
CA TYR A 12 -4.80 -1.02 -14.10
C TYR A 12 -5.23 -1.76 -12.85
N THR A 13 -6.25 -1.26 -12.14
CA THR A 13 -6.83 -1.99 -11.00
C THR A 13 -7.38 -3.33 -11.43
N ARG A 14 -8.08 -3.41 -12.57
CA ARG A 14 -8.59 -4.67 -13.12
C ARG A 14 -7.45 -5.64 -13.44
N LYS A 15 -6.36 -5.17 -14.06
CA LYS A 15 -5.18 -5.99 -14.32
C LYS A 15 -4.51 -6.54 -13.06
N CYS A 16 -4.43 -5.76 -11.98
CA CYS A 16 -3.96 -6.27 -10.70
C CYS A 16 -4.87 -7.38 -10.15
N VAL A 17 -6.19 -7.22 -10.26
CA VAL A 17 -7.15 -8.25 -9.84
C VAL A 17 -7.04 -9.51 -10.71
N ASP A 18 -6.95 -9.35 -12.03
CA ASP A 18 -6.76 -10.47 -12.97
C ASP A 18 -5.50 -11.27 -12.59
N ALA A 19 -4.39 -10.58 -12.30
CA ALA A 19 -3.12 -11.20 -11.91
C ALA A 19 -3.20 -11.99 -10.59
N VAL A 20 -4.08 -11.56 -9.67
CA VAL A 20 -4.37 -12.30 -8.43
C VAL A 20 -5.21 -13.54 -8.73
N LEU A 21 -6.20 -13.42 -9.62
CA LEU A 21 -7.11 -14.52 -9.95
C LEU A 21 -6.47 -15.60 -10.81
N ASP A 22 -5.62 -15.22 -11.76
CA ASP A 22 -4.90 -16.16 -12.64
C ASP A 22 -3.59 -16.69 -12.03
N GLY A 23 -3.19 -16.15 -10.88
CA GLY A 23 -1.99 -16.55 -10.13
C GLY A 23 -0.68 -16.09 -10.75
N SER A 24 -0.69 -15.28 -11.83
CA SER A 24 0.52 -14.71 -12.43
C SER A 24 1.28 -13.81 -11.46
N ILE A 25 0.60 -13.20 -10.49
CA ILE A 25 1.22 -12.36 -9.45
C ILE A 25 2.26 -13.13 -8.61
N ASN A 26 2.12 -14.45 -8.47
CA ASN A 26 3.04 -15.29 -7.69
C ASN A 26 4.44 -15.41 -8.34
N LYS A 27 4.58 -14.99 -9.60
CA LYS A 27 5.87 -14.96 -10.31
C LYS A 27 6.60 -13.62 -10.16
N ALA A 28 5.93 -12.60 -9.63
CA ALA A 28 6.54 -11.30 -9.41
C ALA A 28 7.47 -11.34 -8.19
N GLN A 29 8.47 -10.46 -8.19
CA GLN A 29 9.19 -10.16 -6.95
C GLN A 29 8.36 -9.19 -6.12
N PHE A 30 8.57 -9.20 -4.81
CA PHE A 30 7.88 -8.32 -3.89
C PHE A 30 8.88 -7.50 -3.08
N VAL A 31 8.50 -6.25 -2.80
CA VAL A 31 9.19 -5.38 -1.86
C VAL A 31 8.27 -5.08 -0.69
N VAL A 32 8.82 -5.11 0.52
CA VAL A 32 8.05 -4.85 1.72
C VAL A 32 8.00 -3.35 1.97
N ASP A 33 6.79 -2.80 2.12
CA ASP A 33 6.60 -1.43 2.56
C ASP A 33 7.07 -1.29 4.02
N PRO A 34 7.97 -0.33 4.34
CA PRO A 34 8.54 -0.23 5.67
C PRO A 34 7.55 0.28 6.73
N LEU A 35 6.51 1.02 6.33
CA LEU A 35 5.54 1.64 7.25
C LEU A 35 4.37 0.71 7.58
N PHE A 36 3.79 0.06 6.58
CA PHE A 36 2.61 -0.80 6.69
C PHE A 36 2.97 -2.29 6.71
N GLY A 37 4.18 -2.66 6.29
CA GLY A 37 4.62 -4.05 6.26
C GLY A 37 3.96 -4.91 5.17
N VAL A 38 3.24 -4.28 4.22
CA VAL A 38 2.59 -4.97 3.10
C VAL A 38 3.60 -5.31 2.00
N GLU A 39 3.39 -6.42 1.33
CA GLU A 39 4.19 -6.82 0.18
C GLU A 39 3.64 -6.18 -1.10
N ILE A 40 4.47 -5.39 -1.77
CA ILE A 40 4.14 -4.70 -3.02
C ILE A 40 4.83 -5.45 -4.17
N PRO A 41 4.09 -5.93 -5.18
CA PRO A 41 4.71 -6.56 -6.35
C PRO A 41 5.54 -5.52 -7.13
N THR A 42 6.74 -5.89 -7.56
CA THR A 42 7.62 -5.04 -8.38
C THR A 42 7.12 -4.90 -9.82
N SER A 43 6.28 -5.84 -10.27
CA SER A 43 5.74 -5.87 -11.64
C SER A 43 4.42 -6.61 -11.71
N VAL A 44 3.49 -6.09 -12.52
CA VAL A 44 2.24 -6.75 -12.93
C VAL A 44 2.08 -6.53 -14.42
N GLU A 45 1.81 -7.58 -15.19
CA GLU A 45 1.71 -7.48 -16.65
C GLU A 45 0.59 -6.50 -17.07
N GLY A 46 0.92 -5.57 -17.97
CA GLY A 46 -0.01 -4.54 -18.43
C GLY A 46 -0.26 -3.39 -17.44
N VAL A 47 0.50 -3.33 -16.34
CA VAL A 47 0.47 -2.23 -15.37
C VAL A 47 1.86 -1.57 -15.28
N PRO A 48 1.98 -0.25 -15.46
CA PRO A 48 3.25 0.44 -15.27
C PRO A 48 3.80 0.25 -13.85
N SER A 49 5.08 -0.12 -13.71
CA SER A 49 5.70 -0.38 -12.41
C SER A 49 5.70 0.85 -11.48
N GLU A 50 5.82 2.04 -12.06
CA GLU A 50 5.83 3.34 -11.35
C GLU A 50 4.54 3.62 -10.55
N ILE A 51 3.44 2.92 -10.86
CA ILE A 51 2.17 3.06 -10.14
C ILE A 51 1.89 1.94 -9.16
N LEU A 52 2.73 0.89 -9.13
CA LEU A 52 2.60 -0.21 -8.18
C LEU A 52 3.07 0.21 -6.80
N ASN A 53 4.22 0.91 -6.73
CA ASN A 53 4.68 1.54 -5.50
C ASN A 53 4.18 3.00 -5.44
N PRO A 54 3.30 3.34 -4.49
CA PRO A 54 2.78 4.71 -4.37
C PRO A 54 3.88 5.75 -4.21
N LYS A 55 5.00 5.42 -3.55
CA LYS A 55 6.13 6.35 -3.38
C LYS A 55 6.67 6.81 -4.71
N ASP A 56 6.70 5.95 -5.73
CA ASP A 56 7.28 6.25 -7.04
C ASP A 56 6.42 7.25 -7.83
N SER A 57 5.10 7.20 -7.63
CA SER A 57 4.16 8.13 -8.26
C SER A 57 4.19 9.57 -7.74
N TRP A 58 4.86 9.84 -6.61
CA TRP A 58 4.99 11.19 -6.05
C TRP A 58 6.26 11.88 -6.56
N THR A 59 6.14 13.13 -6.99
CA THR A 59 7.28 13.99 -7.34
C THR A 59 8.12 14.34 -6.11
N ASP A 60 7.48 14.65 -4.99
CA ASP A 60 8.15 14.93 -3.72
C ASP A 60 8.05 13.70 -2.79
N LYS A 61 9.19 13.01 -2.63
CA LYS A 61 9.29 11.81 -1.78
C LYS A 61 9.20 12.14 -0.29
N ALA A 62 9.67 13.31 0.13
CA ALA A 62 9.58 13.74 1.53
C ALA A 62 8.12 14.05 1.91
N ALA A 63 7.37 14.69 1.01
CA ALA A 63 5.94 14.90 1.18
C ALA A 63 5.15 13.58 1.22
N PHE A 64 5.55 12.58 0.42
CA PHE A 64 4.99 11.22 0.52
C PHE A 64 5.27 10.62 1.89
N ASP A 65 6.53 10.60 2.34
CA ASP A 65 6.93 10.00 3.61
C ASP A 65 6.19 10.65 4.79
N ALA A 66 6.06 11.97 4.82
CA ALA A 66 5.28 12.70 5.82
C ALA A 66 3.78 12.34 5.80
N THR A 67 3.20 12.21 4.60
CA THR A 67 1.78 11.83 4.43
C THR A 67 1.54 10.38 4.86
N ALA A 68 2.43 9.46 4.48
CA ALA A 68 2.36 8.06 4.84
C ALA A 68 2.50 7.86 6.36
N MET A 69 3.41 8.60 7.01
CA MET A 69 3.55 8.61 8.47
C MET A 69 2.27 9.09 9.17
N LYS A 70 1.67 10.20 8.70
CA LYS A 70 0.40 10.71 9.25
C LYS A 70 -0.74 9.69 9.12
N LEU A 71 -0.81 8.99 7.98
CA LEU A 71 -1.80 7.94 7.76
C LEU A 71 -1.55 6.76 8.71
N ALA A 72 -0.30 6.31 8.84
CA ALA A 72 0.09 5.23 9.74
C ALA A 72 -0.28 5.53 11.21
N GLN A 73 -0.03 6.76 11.68
CA GLN A 73 -0.47 7.20 13.01
C GLN A 73 -1.99 7.20 13.17
N SER A 74 -2.72 7.61 12.12
CA SER A 74 -4.20 7.61 12.13
C SER A 74 -4.76 6.19 12.22
N PHE A 75 -4.13 5.22 11.53
CA PHE A 75 -4.45 3.80 11.70
C PHE A 75 -4.17 3.34 13.14
N LYS A 76 -2.99 3.63 13.69
CA LYS A 76 -2.62 3.26 15.07
C LYS A 76 -3.61 3.80 16.10
N GLU A 77 -4.06 5.05 15.95
CA GLU A 77 -5.08 5.64 16.81
C GLU A 77 -6.42 4.90 16.68
N ASN A 78 -6.88 4.65 15.45
CA ASN A 78 -8.11 3.92 15.19
C ASN A 78 -8.04 2.47 15.69
N PHE A 79 -6.86 1.85 15.71
CA PHE A 79 -6.68 0.48 16.19
C PHE A 79 -6.85 0.33 17.70
N LYS A 80 -6.74 1.41 18.49
CA LYS A 80 -6.93 1.36 19.95
C LYS A 80 -8.30 0.81 20.36
N GLN A 81 -9.34 1.01 19.55
CA GLN A 81 -10.67 0.46 19.81
C GLN A 81 -10.78 -1.06 19.63
N PHE A 82 -9.76 -1.69 19.03
CA PHE A 82 -9.70 -3.13 18.77
C PHE A 82 -8.67 -3.85 19.66
N ILE A 83 -8.15 -3.17 20.69
CA ILE A 83 -7.32 -3.80 21.72
C ILE A 83 -8.27 -4.46 22.72
N LEU A 84 -8.55 -5.74 22.51
CA LEU A 84 -9.45 -6.53 23.36
C LEU A 84 -8.65 -7.48 24.26
N PRO A 85 -9.14 -7.80 25.47
CA PRO A 85 -8.51 -8.81 26.32
C PRO A 85 -8.36 -10.15 25.60
N GLY A 86 -7.13 -10.61 25.42
CA GLY A 86 -6.81 -11.87 24.74
C GLY A 86 -6.81 -11.82 23.21
N ASN A 87 -7.09 -10.67 22.59
CA ASN A 87 -7.02 -10.47 21.14
C ASN A 87 -6.59 -9.04 20.82
N ASP A 88 -5.29 -8.84 20.70
CA ASP A 88 -4.71 -7.55 20.31
C ASP A 88 -4.37 -7.55 18.82
N LEU A 89 -5.24 -6.92 18.02
CA LEU A 89 -5.03 -6.77 16.59
C LEU A 89 -4.07 -5.62 16.23
N SER A 90 -3.68 -4.78 17.19
CA SER A 90 -2.80 -3.64 16.94
C SER A 90 -1.40 -4.06 16.47
N VAL A 91 -0.98 -5.30 16.79
CA VAL A 91 0.29 -5.89 16.34
C VAL A 91 0.39 -6.08 14.83
N TYR A 92 -0.75 -6.09 14.12
CA TYR A 92 -0.82 -6.19 12.65
C TYR A 92 -0.97 -4.82 11.97
N GLY A 93 -0.97 -3.73 12.75
CA GLY A 93 -1.03 -2.37 12.24
C GLY A 93 0.30 -1.88 11.65
N PRO A 94 0.34 -0.61 11.21
CA PRO A 94 1.57 0.01 10.73
C PRO A 94 2.68 0.00 11.79
N ARG A 95 3.94 -0.17 11.35
CA ARG A 95 5.15 -0.34 12.16
C ARG A 95 5.73 0.97 12.73
N VAL A 96 4.87 1.96 12.98
CA VAL A 96 5.23 3.31 13.43
C VAL A 96 5.03 3.54 14.93
#